data_AF-A0A8H8XD17-F1
#
_entry.id   AF-A0A8H8XD17-F1
#
_cell.length_a   1.000
_cell.length_b   1.000
_cell.length_c   1.000
_cell.angle_alpha   90.00
_cell.angle_beta   90.00
_cell.angle_gamma   90.00
#
_symmetry.space_group_name_H-M   'P 1'
#
loop_
_entity.id
_entity.type
_entity.pdbx_description
1 polymer ?
#
loop_
_entity_poly.entity_id
_entity_poly.type
_entity_poly.pdbx_seq_one_letter_code
_entity_poly.pdbx_strand_id
1 'polypeptide(L)'
;MSKINQSIIKTLFLLLFAISTSTIAMVASFQLDITGKGFDIKKQLKLGDVGEQHNNINFDFHDKNNQRYNFDLQYKKLPSNRSYPTNLDVTIKDNDGKKLGYLFLANNGVSALKELGVFGLMVNINGQVVDFRFAFQSNFSDFNVDTLAEERLIQDTLVPKFGFQMIRPIIAPMINENTRSQTYSLDSHPYAVNYTLKNINNGLVQFQHNLYQLKEGREELLERIYFNASSLSVLREAMYASKYFHPQDGTFKLVFYPAMGQTEPNI
;
A
#
# COMPACT_ATOMS: atom_id res chain seq x y z
N MET A 1 42.12 30.55 -39.85
CA MET A 1 41.27 29.94 -38.80
C MET A 1 40.02 29.38 -39.46
N SER A 2 39.81 28.08 -39.29
CA SER A 2 39.18 27.18 -40.25
C SER A 2 37.63 27.13 -40.15
N LYS A 3 36.95 27.17 -41.31
CA LYS A 3 35.50 26.90 -41.48
C LYS A 3 35.06 25.54 -40.90
N ILE A 4 35.99 24.64 -40.60
CA ILE A 4 35.75 23.32 -40.02
C ILE A 4 35.26 23.44 -38.55
N ASN A 5 35.70 24.47 -37.81
CA ASN A 5 35.29 24.64 -36.40
C ASN A 5 33.84 25.10 -36.22
N GLN A 6 33.24 25.78 -37.21
CA GLN A 6 31.83 26.19 -37.11
C GLN A 6 30.85 25.06 -37.45
N SER A 7 31.24 24.10 -38.30
CA SER A 7 30.40 22.95 -38.65
C SER A 7 30.28 21.96 -37.49
N ILE A 8 31.39 21.68 -36.78
CA ILE A 8 31.42 20.72 -35.67
C ILE A 8 30.58 21.23 -34.48
N ILE A 9 30.65 22.54 -34.18
CA ILE A 9 29.86 23.15 -33.10
C ILE A 9 28.35 23.13 -33.43
N LYS A 10 27.96 23.32 -34.70
CA LYS A 10 26.55 23.23 -35.12
C LYS A 10 26.01 21.80 -35.08
N THR A 11 26.82 20.81 -35.43
CA THR A 11 26.41 19.39 -35.32
C THR A 11 26.29 18.93 -33.87
N LEU A 12 27.15 19.43 -32.97
CA LEU A 12 27.08 19.10 -31.54
C LEU A 12 25.87 19.74 -30.84
N PHE A 13 25.48 20.97 -31.23
CA PHE A 13 24.27 21.61 -30.73
C PHE A 13 22.98 20.94 -31.24
N LEU A 14 22.97 20.41 -32.47
CA LEU A 14 21.82 19.62 -32.96
C LEU A 14 21.71 18.25 -32.29
N LEU A 15 22.83 17.63 -31.88
CA LEU A 15 22.81 16.34 -31.20
C LEU A 15 22.40 16.45 -29.72
N LEU A 16 22.67 17.58 -29.05
CA LEU A 16 22.22 17.82 -27.67
C LEU A 16 20.73 18.19 -27.56
N PHE A 17 20.06 18.59 -28.64
CA PHE A 17 18.63 18.86 -28.65
C PHE A 17 17.76 17.64 -29.04
N ALA A 18 18.36 16.49 -29.38
CA ALA A 18 17.66 15.34 -29.92
C ALA A 18 17.33 14.22 -28.91
N ILE A 19 17.58 14.41 -27.60
CA ILE A 19 17.21 13.42 -26.58
C ILE A 19 16.62 14.07 -25.33
N SER A 20 15.81 15.12 -25.48
CA SER A 20 14.73 15.34 -24.52
C SER A 20 13.56 14.47 -24.96
N THR A 21 13.68 13.14 -24.77
CA THR A 21 12.48 12.30 -24.75
C THR A 21 11.64 12.83 -23.60
N SER A 22 10.64 13.64 -23.89
CA SER A 22 9.54 13.91 -22.96
C SER A 22 9.03 12.53 -22.58
N THR A 23 9.39 12.07 -21.37
CA THR A 23 8.83 10.85 -20.79
C THR A 23 7.32 11.05 -20.81
N ILE A 24 6.65 10.37 -21.73
CA ILE A 24 5.20 10.41 -21.84
C ILE A 24 4.69 9.95 -20.48
N ALA A 25 4.03 10.85 -19.76
CA ALA A 25 3.51 10.52 -18.46
C ALA A 25 2.53 9.35 -18.62
N MET A 26 2.84 8.23 -17.95
CA MET A 26 2.01 7.05 -18.04
C MET A 26 0.69 7.33 -17.32
N VAL A 27 -0.44 7.00 -17.95
CA VAL A 27 -1.76 7.04 -17.32
C VAL A 27 -2.34 5.63 -17.34
N ALA A 28 -2.87 5.18 -16.21
CA ALA A 28 -3.55 3.89 -16.09
C ALA A 28 -4.95 4.04 -15.54
N SER A 29 -5.86 3.23 -16.06
CA SER A 29 -7.18 3.08 -15.47
C SER A 29 -7.11 2.04 -14.35
N PHE A 30 -7.92 2.22 -13.31
CA PHE A 30 -8.12 1.24 -12.26
C PHE A 30 -9.55 1.28 -11.76
N GLN A 31 -10.02 0.15 -11.25
CA GLN A 31 -11.30 0.03 -10.56
C GLN A 31 -11.11 0.23 -9.07
N LEU A 32 -11.92 1.09 -8.47
CA LEU A 32 -12.10 1.22 -7.04
C LEU A 32 -13.45 0.61 -6.65
N ASP A 33 -13.39 -0.47 -5.87
CA ASP A 33 -14.55 -1.07 -5.23
C ASP A 33 -14.57 -0.66 -3.75
N ILE A 34 -15.66 -0.03 -3.30
CA ILE A 34 -15.91 0.28 -1.90
C ILE A 34 -17.06 -0.62 -1.45
N THR A 35 -16.74 -1.67 -0.71
CA THR A 35 -17.69 -2.73 -0.36
C THR A 35 -17.72 -2.99 1.13
N GLY A 36 -18.90 -3.28 1.66
CA GLY A 36 -19.10 -3.53 3.08
C GLY A 36 -20.58 -3.60 3.41
N LYS A 37 -20.93 -3.87 4.67
CA LYS A 37 -22.32 -3.70 5.10
C LYS A 37 -22.70 -2.24 4.87
N GLY A 38 -23.77 -1.97 4.13
CA GLY A 38 -24.16 -0.60 3.78
C GLY A 38 -23.39 0.06 2.63
N PHE A 39 -22.40 -0.60 2.02
CA PHE A 39 -21.60 -0.05 0.91
C PHE A 39 -21.53 -1.01 -0.27
N ASP A 40 -21.80 -0.49 -1.48
CA ASP A 40 -21.57 -1.19 -2.75
C ASP A 40 -21.36 -0.15 -3.85
N ILE A 41 -20.15 0.40 -3.90
CA ILE A 41 -19.76 1.44 -4.85
C ILE A 41 -18.65 0.91 -5.73
N LYS A 42 -18.80 1.06 -7.05
CA LYS A 42 -17.76 0.74 -8.04
C LYS A 42 -17.48 1.96 -8.89
N LYS A 43 -16.22 2.35 -8.99
CA LYS A 43 -15.78 3.50 -9.79
C LYS A 43 -14.60 3.11 -10.68
N GLN A 44 -14.69 3.44 -11.95
CA GLN A 44 -13.55 3.40 -12.86
C GLN A 44 -12.84 4.75 -12.80
N LEU A 45 -11.57 4.74 -12.45
CA LEU A 45 -10.74 5.91 -12.19
C LEU A 45 -9.47 5.84 -13.04
N LYS A 46 -8.75 6.97 -13.14
CA LYS A 46 -7.49 7.04 -13.87
C LYS A 46 -6.44 7.72 -13.00
N LEU A 47 -5.24 7.17 -13.00
CA LEU A 47 -4.07 7.71 -12.31
C LEU A 47 -2.93 7.89 -13.30
N GLY A 48 -2.36 9.08 -13.34
CA GLY A 48 -1.16 9.37 -14.10
C GLY A 48 0.09 9.51 -13.23
N ASP A 49 1.25 9.22 -13.80
CA ASP A 49 2.57 9.57 -13.24
C ASP A 49 2.93 11.05 -13.45
N VAL A 50 2.01 11.83 -14.04
CA VAL A 50 2.16 13.28 -14.17
C VAL A 50 2.25 13.84 -12.75
N GLY A 51 3.38 14.45 -12.39
CA GLY A 51 3.67 14.91 -11.03
C GLY A 51 2.57 15.78 -10.37
N GLU A 52 2.79 16.07 -9.09
CA GLU A 52 1.96 16.73 -8.05
C GLU A 52 0.71 17.55 -8.45
N GLN A 53 0.64 18.19 -9.61
CA GLN A 53 -0.45 19.10 -10.02
C GLN A 53 -1.60 18.46 -10.80
N HIS A 54 -1.47 17.22 -11.30
CA HIS A 54 -2.42 16.68 -12.28
C HIS A 54 -3.12 15.37 -11.88
N ASN A 55 -2.86 14.82 -10.69
CA ASN A 55 -3.41 13.53 -10.26
C ASN A 55 -3.88 13.55 -8.79
N ASN A 56 -4.93 14.33 -8.53
CA ASN A 56 -5.75 14.21 -7.34
C ASN A 56 -7.11 13.62 -7.74
N ILE A 57 -7.52 12.54 -7.08
CA ILE A 57 -8.85 11.96 -7.19
C ILE A 57 -9.57 12.20 -5.86
N ASN A 58 -10.53 13.11 -5.88
CA ASN A 58 -11.37 13.40 -4.73
C ASN A 58 -12.84 13.29 -5.11
N PHE A 59 -13.62 12.53 -4.34
CA PHE A 59 -15.06 12.46 -4.53
C PHE A 59 -15.78 12.06 -3.24
N ASP A 60 -17.04 12.49 -3.14
CA ASP A 60 -17.95 12.03 -2.09
C ASP A 60 -18.63 10.72 -2.49
N PHE A 61 -18.85 9.85 -1.50
CA PHE A 61 -19.62 8.62 -1.63
C PHE A 61 -20.57 8.49 -0.43
N HIS A 62 -21.61 7.68 -0.59
CA HIS A 62 -22.66 7.54 0.42
C HIS A 62 -22.86 6.07 0.77
N ASP A 63 -23.22 5.81 2.01
CA ASP A 63 -23.75 4.50 2.40
C ASP A 63 -25.23 4.36 1.99
N LYS A 64 -25.80 3.17 2.22
CA LYS A 64 -27.23 2.88 1.94
C LYS A 64 -28.22 3.73 2.76
N ASN A 65 -27.77 4.39 3.83
CA ASN A 65 -28.57 5.31 4.64
C ASN A 65 -28.39 6.77 4.20
N ASN A 66 -27.68 7.00 3.08
CA ASN A 66 -27.34 8.31 2.56
C ASN A 66 -26.43 9.15 3.48
N GLN A 67 -25.68 8.50 4.38
CA GLN A 67 -24.61 9.17 5.12
C GLN A 67 -23.45 9.44 4.16
N ARG A 68 -22.94 10.67 4.16
CA ARG A 68 -21.85 11.11 3.27
C ARG A 68 -20.47 10.81 3.86
N TYR A 69 -19.55 10.42 2.98
CA TYR A 69 -18.13 10.20 3.24
C TYR A 69 -17.31 10.77 2.08
N ASN A 70 -16.02 11.01 2.30
CA ASN A 70 -15.11 11.51 1.27
C ASN A 70 -13.95 10.54 1.05
N PHE A 71 -13.65 10.30 -0.23
CA PHE A 71 -12.46 9.59 -0.69
C PHE A 71 -11.49 10.59 -1.31
N ASP A 72 -10.22 10.50 -0.94
CA ASP A 72 -9.17 11.43 -1.35
C ASP A 72 -7.89 10.64 -1.65
N LEU A 73 -7.45 10.64 -2.92
CA LEU A 73 -6.23 10.00 -3.37
C LEU A 73 -5.35 11.03 -4.07
N GLN A 74 -4.12 11.19 -3.62
CA GLN A 74 -3.20 12.17 -4.18
C GLN A 74 -1.75 11.71 -4.10
N TYR A 75 -0.93 12.24 -5.01
CA TYR A 75 0.52 12.15 -4.89
C TYR A 75 1.04 13.14 -3.85
N LYS A 76 1.90 12.67 -2.95
CA LYS A 76 2.54 13.50 -1.94
C LYS A 76 4.06 13.47 -2.08
N LYS A 77 4.65 14.64 -2.30
CA LYS A 77 6.10 14.84 -2.26
C LYS A 77 6.61 14.67 -0.84
N LEU A 78 7.74 13.99 -0.69
CA LEU A 78 8.47 13.95 0.56
C LEU A 78 9.69 14.87 0.54
N PRO A 79 10.21 15.22 1.74
CA PRO A 79 11.50 15.86 1.84
C PRO A 79 12.58 15.11 1.05
N SER A 80 13.51 15.85 0.45
CA SER A 80 14.55 15.31 -0.46
C SER A 80 15.51 14.31 0.18
N ASN A 81 15.52 14.22 1.51
CA ASN A 81 16.32 13.25 2.26
C ASN A 81 15.62 11.90 2.49
N ARG A 82 14.44 11.67 1.88
CA ARG A 82 13.73 10.40 1.93
C ARG A 82 14.07 9.56 0.71
N SER A 83 14.19 8.24 0.90
CA SER A 83 14.48 7.28 -0.18
C SER A 83 13.41 7.24 -1.27
N TYR A 84 12.19 7.70 -0.97
CA TYR A 84 11.06 7.78 -1.90
C TYR A 84 10.62 9.24 -2.04
N PRO A 85 10.87 9.89 -3.18
CA PRO A 85 10.63 11.34 -3.34
C PRO A 85 9.14 11.70 -3.45
N THR A 86 8.29 10.74 -3.85
CA THR A 86 6.84 10.90 -3.99
C THR A 86 6.14 9.62 -3.55
N ASN A 87 4.95 9.71 -2.94
CA ASN A 87 4.16 8.55 -2.51
C ASN A 87 2.68 8.73 -2.87
N LEU A 88 1.91 7.64 -2.84
CA LEU A 88 0.46 7.69 -2.99
C LEU A 88 -0.18 7.76 -1.60
N ASP A 89 -0.89 8.85 -1.33
CA ASP A 89 -1.67 9.02 -0.10
C ASP A 89 -3.15 8.80 -0.42
N VAL A 90 -3.77 7.83 0.26
CA VAL A 90 -5.21 7.58 0.25
C VAL A 90 -5.76 7.93 1.62
N THR A 91 -6.79 8.79 1.66
CA THR A 91 -7.47 9.17 2.90
C THR A 91 -8.97 8.98 2.75
N ILE A 92 -9.59 8.40 3.77
CA ILE A 92 -11.04 8.26 3.89
C ILE A 92 -11.49 9.16 5.03
N LYS A 93 -12.52 9.97 4.81
CA LYS A 93 -13.03 10.93 5.80
C LYS A 93 -14.54 10.78 5.97
N ASP A 94 -15.03 11.08 7.16
CA ASP A 94 -16.47 11.26 7.39
C ASP A 94 -16.95 12.63 6.88
N ASN A 95 -18.24 12.89 7.09
CA ASN A 95 -18.91 14.12 6.68
C ASN A 95 -18.31 15.40 7.30
N ASP A 96 -17.67 15.29 8.45
CA ASP A 96 -17.06 16.40 9.18
C ASP A 96 -15.56 16.58 8.83
N GLY A 97 -15.06 15.77 7.88
CA GLY A 97 -13.67 15.79 7.45
C GLY A 97 -12.72 15.05 8.40
N LYS A 98 -13.23 14.36 9.42
CA LYS A 98 -12.41 13.55 10.32
C LYS A 98 -11.97 12.29 9.58
N LYS A 99 -10.69 11.97 9.72
CA LYS A 99 -10.07 10.80 9.07
C LYS A 99 -10.57 9.51 9.71
N LEU A 100 -11.04 8.59 8.87
CA LEU A 100 -11.47 7.25 9.24
C LEU A 100 -10.38 6.22 8.92
N GLY A 101 -9.67 6.41 7.81
CA GLY A 101 -8.55 5.57 7.42
C GLY A 101 -7.54 6.32 6.56
N TYR A 102 -6.31 5.81 6.54
CA TYR A 102 -5.22 6.39 5.78
C TYR A 102 -4.27 5.29 5.32
N LEU A 103 -3.92 5.30 4.04
CA LEU A 103 -2.90 4.45 3.44
C LEU A 103 -1.88 5.33 2.72
N PHE A 104 -0.62 5.04 2.95
CA PHE A 104 0.55 5.60 2.29
C PHE A 104 1.24 4.45 1.57
N LEU A 105 1.47 4.57 0.26
CA LEU A 105 2.21 3.59 -0.55
C LEU A 105 3.45 4.25 -1.14
N ALA A 106 4.63 3.67 -0.84
CA ALA A 106 5.91 4.27 -1.21
C ALA A 106 6.27 4.05 -2.69
N ASN A 107 6.04 2.84 -3.20
CA ASN A 107 6.19 2.54 -4.62
C ASN A 107 4.88 2.81 -5.35
N ASN A 108 4.74 4.04 -5.84
CA ASN A 108 3.50 4.64 -6.31
C ASN A 108 3.48 5.01 -7.81
N GLY A 109 4.53 4.67 -8.54
CA GLY A 109 4.52 4.80 -10.00
C GLY A 109 3.46 3.90 -10.61
N VAL A 110 2.79 4.36 -11.67
CA VAL A 110 1.72 3.63 -12.36
C VAL A 110 2.18 2.23 -12.79
N SER A 111 3.43 2.08 -13.23
CA SER A 111 4.01 0.76 -13.55
C SER A 111 4.03 -0.17 -12.33
N ALA A 112 4.51 0.31 -11.18
CA ALA A 112 4.56 -0.47 -9.94
C ALA A 112 3.15 -0.84 -9.45
N LEU A 113 2.18 0.08 -9.56
CA LEU A 113 0.78 -0.18 -9.19
C LEU A 113 0.12 -1.23 -10.12
N LYS A 114 0.48 -1.26 -11.40
CA LYS A 114 0.06 -2.33 -12.32
C LYS A 114 0.67 -3.67 -11.94
N GLU A 115 1.95 -3.70 -11.58
CA GLU A 115 2.63 -4.92 -11.15
C GLU A 115 2.05 -5.49 -9.86
N LEU A 116 1.74 -4.64 -8.87
CA LEU A 116 0.93 -5.02 -7.71
C LEU A 116 -0.44 -5.56 -8.13
N GLY A 117 -1.06 -4.95 -9.14
CA GLY A 117 -2.32 -5.39 -9.75
C GLY A 117 -3.54 -5.10 -8.86
N VAL A 118 -3.55 -5.65 -7.65
CA VAL A 118 -4.59 -5.44 -6.64
C VAL A 118 -3.96 -5.10 -5.29
N PHE A 119 -4.45 -4.03 -4.67
CA PHE A 119 -4.21 -3.71 -3.27
C PHE A 119 -5.47 -3.11 -2.64
N GLY A 120 -5.53 -3.08 -1.32
CA GLY A 120 -6.67 -2.51 -0.63
C GLY A 120 -6.41 -2.15 0.82
N LEU A 121 -7.35 -1.35 1.32
CA LEU A 121 -7.42 -0.89 2.70
C LEU A 121 -8.84 -1.19 3.20
N MET A 122 -8.96 -2.02 4.23
CA MET A 122 -10.22 -2.19 4.96
C MET A 122 -10.21 -1.34 6.21
N VAL A 123 -11.27 -0.55 6.40
CA VAL A 123 -11.42 0.39 7.51
C VAL A 123 -12.69 0.08 8.27
N ASN A 124 -12.64 0.06 9.59
CA ASN A 124 -13.83 0.00 10.43
C ASN A 124 -14.52 1.38 10.47
N ILE A 125 -15.68 1.48 9.82
CA ILE A 125 -16.55 2.65 9.81
C ILE A 125 -17.80 2.29 10.62
N ASN A 126 -17.98 2.91 11.79
CA ASN A 126 -19.15 2.72 12.66
C ASN A 126 -19.43 1.24 13.01
N GLY A 127 -18.39 0.46 13.31
CA GLY A 127 -18.51 -0.97 13.66
C GLY A 127 -18.63 -1.89 12.44
N GLN A 128 -18.51 -1.37 11.23
CA GLN A 128 -18.60 -2.14 9.99
C GLN A 128 -17.30 -2.03 9.21
N VAL A 129 -16.73 -3.17 8.82
CA VAL A 129 -15.55 -3.21 7.98
C VAL A 129 -15.95 -2.87 6.55
N VAL A 130 -15.31 -1.85 5.99
CA VAL A 130 -15.49 -1.39 4.62
C VAL A 130 -14.18 -1.55 3.87
N ASP A 131 -14.19 -2.34 2.80
CA ASP A 131 -13.05 -2.62 1.93
C ASP A 131 -12.98 -1.60 0.79
N PHE A 132 -11.86 -0.89 0.70
CA PHE A 132 -11.49 -0.02 -0.40
C PHE A 132 -10.45 -0.75 -1.25
N ARG A 133 -10.93 -1.44 -2.27
CA ARG A 133 -10.14 -2.30 -3.15
C ARG A 133 -9.79 -1.58 -4.45
N PHE A 134 -8.50 -1.53 -4.76
CA PHE A 134 -7.95 -0.95 -5.97
C PHE A 134 -7.51 -2.08 -6.90
N ALA A 135 -7.96 -2.05 -8.15
CA ALA A 135 -7.59 -3.04 -9.17
C ALA A 135 -7.16 -2.36 -10.47
N PHE A 136 -5.86 -2.40 -10.77
CA PHE A 136 -5.26 -1.83 -11.98
C PHE A 136 -5.30 -2.81 -13.15
N GLN A 137 -5.05 -4.08 -12.87
CA GLN A 137 -5.12 -5.17 -13.84
C GLN A 137 -5.27 -6.51 -13.13
N SER A 138 -5.88 -7.47 -13.81
CA SER A 138 -5.90 -8.85 -13.32
C SER A 138 -4.58 -9.51 -13.68
N ASN A 139 -3.83 -9.92 -12.65
CA ASN A 139 -2.59 -10.67 -12.81
C ASN A 139 -2.85 -12.15 -12.58
N PHE A 140 -2.05 -12.97 -13.25
CA PHE A 140 -1.91 -14.41 -13.02
C PHE A 140 -0.42 -14.70 -12.89
N SER A 141 -0.07 -15.64 -12.03
CA SER A 141 1.30 -16.12 -11.85
C SER A 141 1.25 -17.56 -11.33
N ASP A 142 2.40 -18.16 -11.10
CA ASP A 142 2.57 -19.42 -10.37
C ASP A 142 3.29 -19.16 -9.03
N PHE A 143 3.16 -17.95 -8.50
CA PHE A 143 3.81 -17.56 -7.25
C PHE A 143 3.07 -18.13 -6.05
N ASN A 144 3.82 -18.80 -5.18
CA ASN A 144 3.27 -19.54 -4.06
C ASN A 144 4.03 -19.19 -2.77
N VAL A 145 3.34 -19.17 -1.63
CA VAL A 145 3.93 -18.99 -0.30
C VAL A 145 5.06 -19.98 0.01
N ASP A 146 5.09 -21.16 -0.63
CA ASP A 146 6.17 -22.13 -0.47
C ASP A 146 7.53 -21.57 -0.92
N THR A 147 7.53 -20.69 -1.92
CA THR A 147 8.74 -19.99 -2.40
C THR A 147 9.32 -19.00 -1.39
N LEU A 148 8.60 -18.73 -0.30
CA LEU A 148 8.97 -17.79 0.76
C LEU A 148 9.60 -18.48 1.98
N ALA A 149 10.04 -19.74 1.86
CA ALA A 149 10.61 -20.55 2.94
C ALA A 149 11.73 -19.85 3.73
N GLU A 150 12.56 -19.08 3.05
CA GLU A 150 13.75 -18.42 3.63
C GLU A 150 13.57 -16.92 3.81
N GLU A 151 12.43 -16.36 3.40
CA GLU A 151 12.20 -14.92 3.43
C GLU A 151 11.88 -14.42 4.84
N ARG A 152 12.47 -13.26 5.19
CA ARG A 152 12.25 -12.55 6.45
C ARG A 152 11.59 -11.21 6.17
N LEU A 153 10.52 -10.87 6.89
CA LEU A 153 9.82 -9.58 6.80
C LEU A 153 10.00 -8.80 8.11
N ILE A 154 9.90 -7.48 8.10
CA ILE A 154 9.84 -6.69 9.35
C ILE A 154 8.53 -5.91 9.37
N GLN A 155 7.87 -5.98 10.53
CA GLN A 155 6.70 -5.17 10.81
C GLN A 155 7.00 -4.22 11.95
N ASP A 156 6.52 -2.98 11.80
CA ASP A 156 6.53 -1.98 12.85
C ASP A 156 5.10 -1.51 13.10
N THR A 157 4.66 -1.57 14.35
CA THR A 157 3.41 -0.96 14.79
C THR A 157 3.69 -0.03 15.96
N LEU A 158 3.19 1.19 15.87
CA LEU A 158 3.32 2.20 16.92
C LEU A 158 1.95 2.67 17.39
N VAL A 159 1.76 2.68 18.71
CA VAL A 159 0.60 3.29 19.38
C VAL A 159 1.08 4.43 20.27
N PRO A 160 1.02 5.69 19.80
CA PRO A 160 1.59 6.85 20.49
C PRO A 160 1.01 7.08 21.89
N LYS A 161 -0.30 6.84 22.09
CA LYS A 161 -0.96 7.05 23.40
C LYS A 161 -0.40 6.14 24.49
N PHE A 162 -0.04 4.90 24.14
CA PHE A 162 0.47 3.92 25.09
C PHE A 162 2.00 3.84 25.11
N GLY A 163 2.70 4.64 24.29
CA GLY A 163 4.15 4.53 24.13
C GLY A 163 4.61 3.16 23.61
N PHE A 164 3.69 2.40 23.01
CA PHE A 164 3.89 1.02 22.61
C PHE A 164 4.43 0.96 21.18
N GLN A 165 5.63 0.43 20.99
CA GLN A 165 6.20 0.12 19.67
C GLN A 165 6.50 -1.37 19.59
N MET A 166 6.06 -2.00 18.51
CA MET A 166 6.33 -3.39 18.22
C MET A 166 7.06 -3.50 16.89
N ILE A 167 8.36 -3.81 16.95
CA ILE A 167 9.14 -4.19 15.78
C ILE A 167 9.31 -5.70 15.83
N ARG A 168 8.76 -6.44 14.87
CA ARG A 168 8.87 -7.90 14.82
C ARG A 168 9.54 -8.33 13.51
N PRO A 169 10.69 -9.02 13.58
CA PRO A 169 11.13 -9.85 12.47
C PRO A 169 10.17 -11.02 12.36
N ILE A 170 9.63 -11.15 11.18
CA ILE A 170 8.79 -12.23 10.75
C ILE A 170 9.69 -13.17 10.00
N ILE A 171 10.09 -14.23 10.66
CA ILE A 171 10.55 -15.43 9.96
C ILE A 171 9.23 -16.11 9.58
N ALA A 172 8.92 -16.23 8.29
CA ALA A 172 7.77 -17.01 7.87
C ALA A 172 8.02 -18.45 8.34
N PRO A 173 7.41 -18.91 9.45
CA PRO A 173 7.80 -20.21 9.98
C PRO A 173 7.33 -21.27 9.00
N MET A 174 7.93 -22.46 9.07
CA MET A 174 7.34 -23.65 8.47
C MET A 174 5.95 -23.87 9.09
N ILE A 175 4.92 -23.30 8.46
CA ILE A 175 3.51 -23.45 8.80
C ILE A 175 2.82 -24.03 7.57
N ASN A 176 1.82 -24.87 7.82
CA ASN A 176 0.85 -25.45 6.88
C ASN A 176 0.91 -24.90 5.44
N GLU A 177 1.04 -25.82 4.48
CA GLU A 177 1.13 -25.64 3.02
C GLU A 177 0.12 -24.63 2.43
N ASN A 178 -1.03 -24.42 3.07
CA ASN A 178 -2.10 -23.58 2.55
C ASN A 178 -2.19 -22.19 3.20
N THR A 179 -1.46 -21.91 4.29
CA THR A 179 -1.50 -20.61 4.98
C THR A 179 -0.26 -20.42 5.84
N ARG A 180 0.48 -19.32 5.60
CA ARG A 180 1.51 -18.84 6.54
C ARG A 180 0.98 -17.64 7.32
N SER A 181 0.58 -17.88 8.57
CA SER A 181 0.13 -16.83 9.49
C SER A 181 0.60 -17.15 10.91
N GLN A 182 1.05 -16.12 11.63
CA GLN A 182 1.15 -16.16 13.08
C GLN A 182 0.47 -14.93 13.66
N THR A 183 -0.60 -15.15 14.43
CA THR A 183 -1.07 -14.20 15.43
C THR A 183 -0.19 -14.42 16.65
N TYR A 184 0.75 -13.53 16.89
CA TYR A 184 1.46 -13.51 18.16
C TYR A 184 0.60 -12.72 19.12
N SER A 185 0.02 -13.41 20.11
CA SER A 185 -0.58 -12.74 21.27
C SER A 185 0.45 -11.78 21.82
N LEU A 186 0.12 -10.49 21.82
CA LEU A 186 0.79 -9.60 22.74
C LEU A 186 0.28 -9.98 24.12
N ASP A 187 1.20 -10.25 25.03
CA ASP A 187 0.89 -10.48 26.43
C ASP A 187 -0.10 -9.41 26.91
N SER A 188 -1.33 -9.81 27.25
CA SER A 188 -2.37 -8.98 27.90
C SER A 188 -2.76 -7.62 27.27
N HIS A 189 -2.31 -7.28 26.06
CA HIS A 189 -2.62 -5.98 25.44
C HIS A 189 -3.97 -6.00 24.70
N PRO A 190 -4.82 -4.95 24.81
CA PRO A 190 -6.15 -4.92 24.18
C PRO A 190 -6.11 -4.81 22.64
N TYR A 191 -4.92 -4.72 22.05
CA TYR A 191 -4.71 -4.64 20.60
C TYR A 191 -3.71 -5.69 20.16
N ALA A 192 -3.98 -6.30 19.01
CA ALA A 192 -3.11 -7.29 18.39
C ALA A 192 -2.86 -6.92 16.93
N VAL A 193 -1.67 -7.27 16.45
CA VAL A 193 -1.31 -7.16 15.04
C VAL A 193 -0.92 -8.53 14.54
N ASN A 194 -1.45 -8.90 13.38
CA ASN A 194 -1.00 -10.10 12.69
C ASN A 194 -0.79 -9.83 11.21
N TYR A 195 -0.14 -10.78 10.57
CA TYR A 195 0.01 -10.79 9.13
C TYR A 195 -0.28 -12.16 8.58
N THR A 196 -0.64 -12.18 7.31
CA THR A 196 -0.99 -13.42 6.62
C THR A 196 -0.46 -13.37 5.20
N LEU A 197 0.21 -14.43 4.80
CA LEU A 197 0.54 -14.73 3.41
C LEU A 197 -0.30 -15.93 3.00
N LYS A 198 -1.11 -15.75 1.97
CA LYS A 198 -2.07 -16.76 1.51
C LYS A 198 -2.03 -16.91 0.00
N ASN A 199 -1.96 -18.15 -0.48
CA ASN A 199 -2.21 -18.47 -1.88
C ASN A 199 -3.66 -18.12 -2.26
N ILE A 200 -3.85 -17.44 -3.39
CA ILE A 200 -5.17 -17.15 -3.95
C ILE A 200 -5.31 -17.78 -5.35
N ASN A 201 -6.55 -18.00 -5.78
CA ASN A 201 -6.90 -18.86 -6.93
C ASN A 201 -6.23 -18.51 -8.29
N ASN A 202 -5.62 -17.33 -8.42
CA ASN A 202 -4.93 -16.90 -9.65
C ASN A 202 -3.41 -17.16 -9.62
N GLY A 203 -2.95 -18.05 -8.73
CA GLY A 203 -1.53 -18.34 -8.50
C GLY A 203 -0.73 -17.12 -8.05
N LEU A 204 -1.37 -16.28 -7.24
CA LEU A 204 -0.76 -15.14 -6.58
C LEU A 204 -0.69 -15.40 -5.07
N VAL A 205 0.18 -14.67 -4.39
CA VAL A 205 0.22 -14.62 -2.92
C VAL A 205 -0.40 -13.31 -2.46
N GLN A 206 -1.44 -13.37 -1.64
CA GLN A 206 -1.96 -12.20 -0.96
C GLN A 206 -1.24 -12.01 0.37
N PHE A 207 -0.63 -10.85 0.53
CA PHE A 207 -0.14 -10.37 1.82
C PHE A 207 -1.26 -9.57 2.52
N GLN A 208 -1.43 -9.76 3.82
CA GLN A 208 -2.33 -9.00 4.68
C GLN A 208 -1.60 -8.56 5.94
N HIS A 209 -1.87 -7.34 6.41
CA HIS A 209 -1.44 -6.80 7.70
C HIS A 209 -2.66 -6.25 8.42
N ASN A 210 -2.96 -6.82 9.58
CA ASN A 210 -4.23 -6.63 10.26
C ASN A 210 -4.00 -6.05 11.64
N LEU A 211 -4.79 -5.03 11.98
CA LEU A 211 -4.95 -4.52 13.33
C LEU A 211 -6.25 -5.05 13.92
N TYR A 212 -6.16 -5.72 15.06
CA TYR A 212 -7.29 -6.18 15.83
C TYR A 212 -7.35 -5.48 17.19
N GLN A 213 -8.55 -5.43 17.76
CA GLN A 213 -8.81 -5.07 19.15
C GLN A 213 -9.56 -6.20 19.84
N LEU A 214 -9.14 -6.55 21.05
CA LEU A 214 -9.87 -7.46 21.90
C LEU A 214 -10.96 -6.68 22.65
N LYS A 215 -12.22 -6.93 22.31
CA LYS A 215 -13.40 -6.41 23.03
C LYS A 215 -14.23 -7.57 23.54
N GLU A 216 -14.49 -7.60 24.85
CA GLU A 216 -15.38 -8.61 25.48
C GLU A 216 -14.98 -10.06 25.13
N GLY A 217 -13.68 -10.33 25.04
CA GLY A 217 -13.15 -11.65 24.69
C GLY A 217 -13.24 -12.01 23.20
N ARG A 218 -13.62 -11.06 22.33
CA ARG A 218 -13.68 -11.23 20.87
C ARG A 218 -12.70 -10.31 20.16
N GLU A 219 -12.05 -10.83 19.13
CA GLU A 219 -11.17 -10.03 18.26
C GLU A 219 -12.01 -9.30 17.20
N GLU A 220 -11.93 -7.97 17.20
CA GLU A 220 -12.55 -7.11 16.19
C GLU A 220 -11.49 -6.56 15.24
N LEU A 221 -11.68 -6.73 13.92
CA LEU A 221 -10.81 -6.13 12.91
C LEU A 221 -11.05 -4.61 12.88
N LEU A 222 -9.98 -3.85 13.10
CA LEU A 222 -9.99 -2.39 13.04
C LEU A 222 -9.53 -1.87 11.68
N GLU A 223 -8.43 -2.42 11.18
CA GLU A 223 -7.84 -2.04 9.90
C GLU A 223 -7.14 -3.26 9.27
N ARG A 224 -7.24 -3.39 7.94
CA ARG A 224 -6.43 -4.35 7.16
C ARG A 224 -5.85 -3.65 5.95
N ILE A 225 -4.57 -3.85 5.70
CA ILE A 225 -3.94 -3.51 4.42
C ILE A 225 -3.58 -4.81 3.74
N TYR A 226 -3.83 -4.89 2.44
CA TYR A 226 -3.49 -6.07 1.67
C TYR A 226 -3.05 -5.71 0.26
N PHE A 227 -2.28 -6.60 -0.34
CA PHE A 227 -1.95 -6.56 -1.76
C PHE A 227 -1.68 -7.97 -2.27
N ASN A 228 -1.83 -8.14 -3.58
CA ASN A 228 -1.52 -9.39 -4.25
C ASN A 228 -0.13 -9.29 -4.89
N ALA A 229 0.74 -10.23 -4.60
CA ALA A 229 2.05 -10.36 -5.21
C ALA A 229 2.03 -11.44 -6.27
N SER A 230 2.54 -11.12 -7.46
CA SER A 230 2.76 -12.07 -8.56
C SER A 230 4.16 -12.66 -8.58
N SER A 231 5.08 -12.15 -7.76
CA SER A 231 6.45 -12.61 -7.65
C SER A 231 7.08 -12.17 -6.32
N LEU A 232 8.27 -12.70 -6.03
CA LEU A 232 9.07 -12.26 -4.90
C LEU A 232 9.50 -10.79 -5.01
N SER A 233 9.81 -10.30 -6.22
CA SER A 233 10.16 -8.88 -6.42
C SER A 233 8.98 -7.96 -6.10
N VAL A 234 7.76 -8.30 -6.54
CA VAL A 234 6.56 -7.50 -6.21
C VAL A 234 6.31 -7.46 -4.70
N LEU A 235 6.49 -8.60 -4.01
CA LEU A 235 6.40 -8.65 -2.54
C LEU A 235 7.46 -7.77 -1.86
N ARG A 236 8.68 -7.74 -2.41
CA ARG A 236 9.83 -6.96 -1.91
C ARG A 236 9.73 -5.46 -2.16
N GLU A 237 8.97 -5.07 -3.17
CA GLU A 237 8.80 -3.67 -3.52
C GLU A 237 7.58 -3.06 -2.83
N ALA A 238 6.65 -3.86 -2.32
CA ALA A 238 5.49 -3.35 -1.60
C ALA A 238 5.90 -2.72 -0.25
N MET A 239 5.81 -1.39 -0.17
CA MET A 239 6.10 -0.62 1.03
C MET A 239 4.96 0.31 1.35
N TYR A 240 4.46 0.23 2.57
CA TYR A 240 3.33 1.06 2.99
C TYR A 240 3.39 1.46 4.46
N ALA A 241 2.65 2.53 4.76
CA ALA A 241 2.28 2.90 6.11
C ALA A 241 0.78 3.17 6.14
N SER A 242 0.13 2.89 7.25
CA SER A 242 -1.26 3.27 7.47
C SER A 242 -1.44 3.96 8.80
N LYS A 243 -2.62 4.56 8.95
CA LYS A 243 -3.07 5.11 10.22
C LYS A 243 -4.52 4.76 10.46
N TYR A 244 -4.75 3.99 11.53
CA TYR A 244 -6.07 3.82 12.10
C TYR A 244 -6.32 4.88 13.18
N PHE A 245 -7.49 5.51 13.16
CA PHE A 245 -7.85 6.62 14.06
C PHE A 245 -8.88 6.18 15.10
N HIS A 246 -8.43 5.58 16.21
CA HIS A 246 -9.33 5.13 17.28
C HIS A 246 -9.94 6.34 18.00
N PRO A 247 -11.27 6.38 18.20
CA PRO A 247 -11.93 7.52 18.84
C PRO A 247 -11.49 7.77 20.29
N GLN A 248 -11.07 6.72 21.01
CA GLN A 248 -10.71 6.80 22.43
C GLN A 248 -9.20 6.72 22.64
N ASP A 249 -8.49 5.99 21.79
CA ASP A 249 -7.09 5.60 22.03
C ASP A 249 -6.10 6.27 21.08
N GLY A 250 -6.61 7.13 20.20
CA GLY A 250 -5.81 7.90 19.27
C GLY A 250 -5.36 7.09 18.07
N THR A 251 -4.27 7.54 17.45
CA THR A 251 -3.84 7.03 16.15
C THR A 251 -2.90 5.85 16.27
N PHE A 252 -3.23 4.73 15.66
CA PHE A 252 -2.34 3.58 15.49
C PHE A 252 -1.62 3.75 14.16
N LYS A 253 -0.28 3.67 14.16
CA LYS A 253 0.49 3.67 12.92
C LYS A 253 0.94 2.25 12.64
N LEU A 254 0.56 1.71 11.50
CA LEU A 254 1.11 0.44 11.01
C LEU A 254 2.08 0.76 9.90
N VAL A 255 3.26 0.15 9.95
CA VAL A 255 4.29 0.35 8.95
C VAL A 255 4.84 -1.00 8.55
N PHE A 256 4.92 -1.20 7.24
CA PHE A 256 5.48 -2.41 6.67
C PHE A 256 6.68 -2.07 5.82
N TYR A 257 7.80 -2.69 6.19
CA TYR A 257 9.03 -2.65 5.43
C TYR A 257 9.40 -4.09 5.09
N PRO A 258 9.51 -4.43 3.80
CA PRO A 258 10.17 -5.66 3.41
C PRO A 258 11.64 -5.53 3.80
N ALA A 259 12.04 -6.13 4.93
CA ALA A 259 13.45 -6.29 5.30
C ALA A 259 14.10 -7.45 4.55
N MET A 260 13.80 -7.56 3.26
CA MET A 260 14.19 -8.68 2.43
C MET A 260 15.52 -8.35 1.75
N GLY A 261 16.58 -9.01 2.20
CA GLY A 261 17.97 -8.74 1.78
C GLY A 261 19.00 -8.84 2.91
N GLN A 262 18.57 -8.95 4.17
CA GLN A 262 19.44 -9.42 5.25
C GLN A 262 19.39 -10.95 5.29
N THR A 263 20.14 -11.59 4.39
CA THR A 263 20.57 -12.96 4.61
C THR A 263 21.35 -13.00 5.93
N GLU A 264 21.23 -14.09 6.68
CA GLU A 264 22.09 -14.34 7.83
C GLU A 264 23.55 -14.16 7.37
N PRO A 265 24.41 -13.41 8.09
CA PRO A 265 25.83 -13.41 7.75
C PRO A 265 26.30 -14.84 7.82
N ASN A 266 26.93 -15.33 6.74
CA ASN A 266 27.57 -16.64 6.75
C ASN A 266 28.48 -16.72 7.97
N ILE A 267 28.19 -17.66 8.88
CA ILE A 267 29.00 -17.96 10.06
C ILE A 267 30.29 -18.63 9.61
#